data_AF-A0A2R7SSB7-F1
#
_entry.id   AF-A0A2R7SSB7-F1
#
_cell.length_a   1.000
_cell.length_b   1.000
_cell.length_c   1.000
_cell.angle_alpha   90.00
_cell.angle_beta   90.00
_cell.angle_gamma   90.00
#
_symmetry.space_group_name_H-M   'P 1'
#
loop_
_entity.id
_entity.type
_entity.pdbx_description
1 polymer ?
#
loop_
_entity_poly.entity_id
_entity_poly.type
_entity_poly.pdbx_seq_one_letter_code
_entity_poly.pdbx_strand_id
1 'polypeptide(L)' 'AIIALARALGLRVIAEGVETLRQMEVLHRLGCSLMQGFLFSKALPPDELERWIAQTVLPRKAPWITQADGSNDITRGQQR' A
#
# COMPACT_ATOMS: atom_id res chain seq x y z
N ALA A 1 14.96 -14.12 7.58
CA ALA A 1 16.18 -13.46 7.07
C ALA A 1 15.88 -12.11 6.39
N ILE A 2 15.12 -12.09 5.28
CA ILE A 2 14.85 -10.87 4.48
C ILE A 2 14.23 -9.72 5.31
N ILE A 3 13.20 -9.98 6.12
CA ILE A 3 12.55 -8.94 6.94
C ILE A 3 13.54 -8.28 7.92
N ALA A 4 14.41 -9.07 8.54
CA ALA A 4 15.42 -8.57 9.46
C ALA A 4 16.49 -7.73 8.72
N LEU A 5 16.91 -8.17 7.53
CA LEU A 5 17.83 -7.42 6.68
C LEU A 5 17.23 -6.06 6.26
N ALA A 6 15.98 -6.05 5.79
CA ALA A 6 15.32 -4.81 5.42
C ALA A 6 15.20 -3.83 6.60
N ARG A 7 14.88 -4.33 7.80
CA ARG A 7 14.88 -3.52 9.02
C ARG A 7 16.26 -2.92 9.31
N ALA A 8 17.33 -3.70 9.19
CA ALA A 8 18.69 -3.22 9.39
C ALA A 8 19.09 -2.13 8.37
N LEU A 9 18.55 -2.20 7.16
CA LEU A 9 18.78 -1.23 6.08
C LEU A 9 17.78 -0.06 6.07
N GLY A 10 16.81 -0.01 6.99
CA GLY A 10 15.77 1.02 7.00
C GLY A 10 14.80 0.95 5.81
N LEU A 11 14.69 -0.22 5.17
CA LEU A 11 13.84 -0.43 4.00
C LEU A 11 12.44 -0.92 4.39
N ARG A 12 11.43 -0.49 3.64
CA ARG A 12 10.08 -1.08 3.68
C ARG A 12 10.05 -2.32 2.81
N VAL A 13 9.35 -3.35 3.28
CA VAL A 13 9.14 -4.61 2.55
C VAL A 13 7.67 -4.91 2.40
N ILE A 14 7.32 -5.47 1.24
CA ILE A 14 6.04 -6.09 0.96
C ILE A 14 6.23 -7.60 0.84
N ALA A 15 5.35 -8.37 1.47
CA ALA A 15 5.27 -9.81 1.25
C ALA A 15 4.23 -10.09 0.15
N GLU A 16 4.68 -10.64 -0.98
CA GLU A 16 3.80 -11.02 -2.09
C GLU A 16 3.43 -12.51 -2.02
N GLY A 17 2.27 -12.88 -2.56
CA GLY A 17 1.78 -14.26 -2.58
C GLY A 17 1.13 -14.73 -1.26
N VAL A 18 0.55 -13.82 -0.48
CA VAL A 18 -0.18 -14.18 0.75
C VAL A 18 -1.58 -14.68 0.41
N GLU A 19 -1.84 -15.96 0.66
CA GLU A 19 -3.09 -16.64 0.27
C GLU A 19 -3.93 -17.08 1.47
N THR A 20 -3.34 -17.17 2.66
CA THR A 20 -4.01 -17.69 3.87
C THR A 20 -3.84 -16.77 5.08
N LEU A 21 -4.83 -16.75 5.97
CA LEU A 21 -4.75 -16.05 7.25
C LEU A 21 -3.53 -16.47 8.07
N ARG A 22 -3.17 -17.75 8.02
CA ARG A 22 -2.00 -18.26 8.74
C ARG A 22 -0.68 -17.65 8.23
N GLN A 23 -0.52 -17.52 6.91
CA GLN A 23 0.65 -16.84 6.32
C GLN A 23 0.70 -15.37 6.75
N MET A 24 -0.43 -14.66 6.67
CA MET A 24 -0.57 -13.27 7.12
C MET A 24 -0.15 -13.11 8.58
N GLU A 25 -0.67 -13.95 9.48
CA GLU A 25 -0.33 -13.91 10.90
C GLU A 25 1.17 -14.10 11.17
N VAL A 26 1.80 -15.06 10.49
CA VAL A 26 3.24 -15.32 10.63
C VAL A 26 4.05 -14.11 10.15
N LEU A 27 3.72 -13.57 8.97
CA LEU A 27 4.38 -12.39 8.41
C LEU A 27 4.22 -11.17 9.30
N HIS A 28 3.03 -10.97 9.87
CA HIS A 28 2.75 -9.89 10.80
C HIS A 28 3.59 -10.00 12.07
N ARG A 29 3.67 -11.20 12.67
CA ARG A 29 4.51 -11.46 13.87
C ARG A 29 6.00 -11.27 13.59
N LEU A 30 6.45 -11.51 12.36
CA LEU A 30 7.83 -11.26 11.93
C LEU A 30 8.12 -9.78 11.65
N GLY A 31 7.11 -8.91 11.70
CA GLY A 31 7.24 -7.46 11.51
C GLY A 31 7.05 -6.98 10.08
N CYS A 32 6.45 -7.80 9.20
CA CYS A 32 6.02 -7.36 7.88
C CYS A 32 4.58 -6.83 7.95
N SER A 33 4.39 -5.55 7.60
CA SER A 33 3.09 -4.87 7.68
C SER A 33 2.43 -4.60 6.32
N LEU A 34 3.16 -4.80 5.23
CA LEU A 34 2.64 -4.65 3.85
C LEU A 34 2.59 -6.02 3.20
N MET A 35 1.43 -6.38 2.64
CA MET A 35 1.19 -7.71 2.09
C MET A 35 0.31 -7.62 0.85
N GLN A 36 0.55 -8.52 -0.11
CA GLN A 36 -0.26 -8.70 -1.31
C GLN A 36 -0.45 -10.19 -1.58
N GLY A 37 -1.65 -10.56 -2.02
CA GLY A 37 -1.95 -11.91 -2.48
C GLY A 37 -3.44 -12.20 -2.45
N PHE A 38 -3.81 -13.42 -2.84
CA PHE A 38 -5.21 -13.84 -3.02
C PHE A 38 -6.02 -13.87 -1.73
N LEU A 39 -5.37 -13.81 -0.56
CA LEU A 39 -6.06 -13.58 0.70
C LEU A 39 -6.83 -12.25 0.70
N PHE A 40 -6.27 -11.21 0.06
CA PHE A 40 -6.84 -9.87 0.03
C PHE A 40 -7.72 -9.66 -1.20
N SER A 41 -7.20 -10.01 -2.37
CA SER A 41 -7.93 -9.98 -3.63
C SER A 41 -7.18 -10.77 -4.68
N LYS A 42 -7.92 -11.32 -5.64
CA LYS A 42 -7.34 -11.72 -6.93
C LYS A 42 -7.00 -10.47 -7.76
N ALA A 43 -6.25 -10.66 -8.84
CA ALA A 43 -6.13 -9.63 -9.87
C ALA A 43 -7.52 -9.30 -10.41
N LEU A 44 -7.84 -8.01 -10.46
CA LEU A 44 -9.14 -7.50 -10.91
C LEU A 44 -8.98 -6.80 -12.26
N PRO A 45 -10.00 -6.88 -13.13
CA PRO A 45 -10.04 -6.03 -14.31
C PRO A 45 -10.21 -4.55 -13.89
N PRO A 46 -9.82 -3.59 -14.75
CA PRO A 46 -9.82 -2.16 -14.40
C PRO A 46 -11.16 -1.63 -13.89
N ASP A 47 -12.28 -2.10 -14.44
CA ASP A 47 -13.64 -1.68 -14.10
C ASP A 47 -14.13 -2.21 -12.75
N GLU A 48 -13.49 -3.26 -12.23
CA GLU A 48 -13.77 -3.80 -10.89
C GLU A 48 -12.87 -3.19 -9.81
N LEU A 49 -11.70 -2.68 -10.19
CA LEU A 49 -10.72 -2.13 -9.26
C LEU A 49 -11.27 -0.94 -8.47
N GLU A 50 -11.94 0.02 -9.13
CA GLU A 50 -12.50 1.20 -8.47
C GLU A 50 -13.50 0.83 -7.37
N ARG A 51 -14.42 -0.10 -7.68
CA ARG A 51 -15.40 -0.61 -6.72
C ARG A 51 -14.73 -1.29 -5.54
N TRP A 52 -13.71 -2.12 -5.81
CA TRP A 52 -12.98 -2.83 -4.78
C TRP A 52 -12.21 -1.89 -3.84
N ILE A 53 -11.54 -0.87 -4.38
CA ILE A 53 -10.83 0.15 -3.58
C ILE A 53 -11.81 0.90 -2.66
N ALA A 54 -12.97 1.30 -3.19
CA ALA A 54 -13.97 2.03 -2.40
C ALA A 54 -14.55 1.22 -1.23
N GLN A 55 -14.55 -0.12 -1.33
CA GLN A 55 -15.06 -1.01 -0.29
C GLN A 55 -14.01 -1.42 0.76
N THR A 56 -12.73 -1.40 0.39
CA THR A 56 -11.64 -1.98 1.20
C THR A 56 -10.73 -0.94 1.85
N VAL A 57 -10.67 0.27 1.31
CA VAL A 57 -9.93 1.38 1.91
C VAL A 57 -10.88 2.18 2.80
N LEU A 58 -10.69 2.12 4.13
CA LEU A 58 -11.29 3.13 5.01
C LEU A 58 -10.85 4.51 4.50
N PRO A 59 -11.74 5.50 4.36
CA PRO A 59 -11.41 6.81 3.78
C PRO A 59 -10.34 7.50 4.64
N ARG A 60 -9.07 7.23 4.33
CA ARG A 60 -7.96 8.04 4.77
C ARG A 60 -7.95 9.22 3.81
N LYS A 61 -8.39 10.38 4.31
CA LYS A 61 -7.95 11.66 3.73
C LYS A 61 -6.43 11.68 3.82
N ALA A 62 -5.75 11.21 2.77
CA ALA A 62 -4.32 11.27 2.65
C ALA A 62 -3.96 12.74 2.37
N PRO A 63 -3.41 13.49 3.34
CA PRO A 63 -3.22 14.94 3.19
C PRO A 63 -2.21 15.31 2.09
N TRP A 64 -1.45 14.33 1.60
CA TRP A 64 -0.42 14.47 0.57
C TRP A 64 -0.88 14.10 -0.84
N ILE A 65 -2.13 13.61 -1.02
CA ILE A 65 -2.71 13.46 -2.35
C ILE A 65 -3.42 14.78 -2.66
N THR A 66 -2.68 15.72 -3.26
CA THR A 66 -3.28 16.91 -3.87
C THR A 66 -4.33 16.44 -4.87
N GLN A 67 -5.55 16.98 -4.78
CA GLN A 67 -6.58 16.76 -5.78
C GLN A 67 -5.95 17.11 -7.13
N ALA A 68 -5.83 16.13 -8.02
CA ALA A 68 -5.46 16.41 -9.40
C ALA A 68 -6.69 17.04 -10.07
N ASP A 69 -7.01 18.28 -9.72
CA ASP A 69 -7.82 19.12 -10.58
C ASP A 69 -6.92 19.73 -11.65
N GLY A 70 -7.35 19.58 -12.90
CA GLY A 70 -6.58 19.92 -14.10
C GLY A 70 -6.42 21.42 -14.29
N SER A 71 -5.63 22.08 -13.44
CA SER A 71 -5.16 23.45 -13.66
C SER A 71 -3.65 23.51 -13.48
N ASN A 72 -2.96 23.55 -14.63
CA ASN A 72 -1.55 23.83 -14.77
C ASN A 72 -1.14 25.11 -14.02
N ASP A 73 -0.34 25.00 -12.96
CA ASP A 73 0.64 26.04 -12.65
C ASP A 73 1.91 25.45 -12.00
N ILE A 74 3.00 25.67 -12.71
CA ILE A 74 4.37 25.31 -12.34
C ILE A 74 4.90 26.59 -11.69
N THR A 75 5.42 26.49 -10.45
CA THR A 75 6.06 27.54 -9.62
C THR A 75 5.16 28.26 -8.60
N ARG A 76 5.49 28.06 -7.30
CA ARG A 76 5.95 29.13 -6.40
C ARG A 76 6.33 28.59 -5.02
N GLY A 77 7.60 28.81 -4.64
CA GLY A 77 7.94 29.10 -3.25
C GLY A 77 8.54 27.98 -2.42
N GLN A 78 9.85 27.79 -2.57
CA GLN A 78 10.75 27.47 -1.46
C GLN A 78 10.40 28.34 -0.24
N GLN A 79 9.95 27.73 0.86
CA GLN A 79 9.89 28.35 2.20
C GLN A 79 10.75 27.44 3.10
N ARG A 80 11.99 27.86 3.39
CA ARG A 80 12.40 28.54 4.64
C ARG A 80 12.07 27.72 5.87
#